data_AF-A0A451AFM7-F1
#
_entry.id   AF-A0A451AFM7-F1
#
_cell.length_a   1.000
_cell.length_b   1.000
_cell.length_c   1.000
_cell.angle_alpha   90.00
_cell.angle_beta   90.00
_cell.angle_gamma   90.00
#
_symmetry.space_group_name_H-M   'P 1'
#
loop_
_entity.id
_entity.type
_entity.pdbx_description
1 polymer ?
#
loop_
_entity_poly.entity_id
_entity_poly.type
_entity_poly.pdbx_seq_one_letter_code
_entity_poly.pdbx_strand_id
1 'polypeptide(L)' 'MTIPQRNDYMEIIEDRHGLESTLIYSQLPVEKWHEYIGEERLSDAILDRLLV' A
#
# COMPACT_ATOMS: atom_id res chain seq x y z
N MET A 1 -3.71 10.40 1.70
CA MET A 1 -4.50 10.19 0.45
C MET A 1 -5.99 10.43 0.69
N THR A 2 -6.81 10.69 -0.35
CA THR A 2 -8.28 10.66 -0.20
C THR A 2 -8.77 9.24 0.09
N ILE A 3 -10.02 9.06 0.53
CA ILE A 3 -10.58 7.72 0.80
C ILE A 3 -10.66 6.88 -0.50
N PRO A 4 -11.19 7.39 -1.64
CA PRO A 4 -11.23 6.62 -2.87
C PRO A 4 -9.85 6.17 -3.35
N GLN A 5 -8.87 7.07 -3.33
CA GLN A 5 -7.49 6.75 -3.72
C GLN A 5 -6.87 5.62 -2.89
N ARG A 6 -7.24 5.53 -1.62
CA ARG A 6 -6.78 4.48 -0.71
C ARG A 6 -7.36 3.12 -1.05
N ASN A 7 -8.65 3.09 -1.35
CA ASN A 7 -9.33 1.86 -1.77
C ASN A 7 -8.83 1.39 -3.13
N ASP A 8 -8.66 2.30 -4.08
CA ASP A 8 -8.10 1.98 -5.41
C ASP A 8 -6.68 1.40 -5.26
N TYR A 9 -5.86 1.98 -4.36
CA TYR A 9 -4.52 1.47 -4.10
C TYR A 9 -4.55 0.07 -3.48
N MET A 10 -5.44 -0.17 -2.51
CA MET A 10 -5.64 -1.48 -1.91
C MET A 10 -6.06 -2.54 -2.92
N GLU A 11 -7.01 -2.22 -3.82
CA GLU A 11 -7.49 -3.15 -4.86
C GLU A 11 -6.34 -3.63 -5.75
N ILE A 12 -5.49 -2.70 -6.21
CA ILE A 12 -4.32 -3.05 -7.03
C ILE A 12 -3.32 -3.91 -6.26
N ILE A 13 -3.06 -3.61 -4.99
CA ILE A 13 -2.11 -4.39 -4.17
C ILE A 13 -2.66 -5.79 -3.89
N GLU A 14 -3.94 -5.92 -3.56
CA GLU A 14 -4.60 -7.21 -3.36
C GLU A 14 -4.54 -8.08 -4.62
N ASP A 15 -4.93 -7.52 -5.77
CA ASP A 15 -4.91 -8.24 -7.05
C ASP A 15 -3.52 -8.76 -7.43
N ARG A 16 -2.46 -8.07 -7.00
CA ARG A 16 -1.07 -8.46 -7.28
C ARG A 16 -0.46 -9.36 -6.23
N HIS A 17 -1.01 -9.40 -5.02
CA HIS A 17 -0.39 -10.09 -3.90
C HIS A 17 -0.30 -11.59 -4.16
N GLY A 18 0.90 -12.17 -3.97
CA GLY A 18 1.15 -13.59 -4.18
C GLY A 18 1.17 -14.08 -5.64
N LEU A 19 0.98 -13.20 -6.63
CA LEU A 19 1.07 -13.57 -8.05
C LEU A 19 2.50 -13.49 -8.58
N GLU A 20 3.10 -12.30 -8.52
CA GLU A 20 4.45 -12.02 -9.02
C GLU A 20 5.09 -10.87 -8.22
N SER A 21 6.39 -10.62 -8.42
CA SER A 21 7.07 -9.49 -7.81
C SER A 21 6.45 -8.15 -8.22
N THR A 22 6.32 -7.24 -7.25
CA THR A 22 5.82 -5.87 -7.49
C THR A 22 6.92 -4.87 -7.21
N LEU A 23 7.32 -4.11 -8.24
CA LEU A 23 8.30 -3.02 -8.10
C LEU A 23 7.58 -1.72 -7.79
N ILE A 24 7.96 -1.07 -6.69
CA ILE A 24 7.42 0.24 -6.28
C ILE A 24 8.55 1.26 -6.27
N TYR A 25 8.32 2.40 -6.92
CA TYR A 25 9.18 3.57 -6.84
C TYR A 25 8.46 4.69 -6.10
N SER A 26 9.10 5.24 -5.08
CA SER A 26 8.53 6.30 -4.26
C SER A 26 9.57 7.37 -3.95
N GLN A 27 9.12 8.63 -3.92
CA GLN A 27 9.92 9.75 -3.40
C GLN A 27 9.84 9.84 -1.87
N LEU A 28 8.95 9.06 -1.24
CA LEU A 28 8.81 8.98 0.20
C LEU A 28 9.65 7.82 0.75
N PRO A 29 10.40 8.04 1.84
CA PRO A 29 11.01 6.96 2.62
C PRO A 29 9.96 5.93 3.04
N VAL A 30 10.32 4.65 3.08
CA VAL A 30 9.40 3.52 3.37
C VAL A 30 8.73 3.69 4.73
N GLU A 31 9.46 4.23 5.71
CA GLU A 31 8.98 4.46 7.07
C GLU A 31 7.82 5.48 7.12
N LYS A 32 7.70 6.32 6.09
CA LYS A 32 6.62 7.32 5.97
C LYS A 32 5.41 6.82 5.20
N TRP A 33 5.46 5.62 4.62
CA TRP A 33 4.36 5.11 3.81
C TRP A 33 3.10 4.91 4.64
N HIS A 34 3.25 4.39 5.87
CA HIS A 34 2.13 4.17 6.76
C HIS A 34 1.34 5.47 7.05
N GLU A 35 2.06 6.52 7.41
CA GLU A 35 1.50 7.85 7.66
C GLU A 35 0.86 8.45 6.40
N TYR A 36 1.51 8.30 5.24
CA TYR A 36 1.07 8.89 3.98
C TYR A 36 -0.21 8.27 3.41
N ILE A 37 -0.32 6.94 3.49
CA ILE A 37 -1.54 6.20 3.15
C ILE A 37 -2.64 6.67 4.09
N GLY A 38 -2.39 6.56 5.40
CA GLY A 38 -3.27 6.98 6.48
C GLY A 38 -4.46 6.04 6.69
N GLU A 39 -5.20 6.21 7.80
CA GLU A 39 -6.11 5.21 8.36
C GLU A 39 -5.35 3.92 8.72
N GLU A 40 -5.22 3.69 10.02
CA GLU A 40 -4.32 2.71 10.62
C GLU A 40 -4.55 1.30 10.04
N ARG A 41 -5.80 0.84 9.98
CA ARG A 41 -6.11 -0.54 9.59
C ARG A 41 -5.83 -0.82 8.12
N LEU A 42 -6.22 0.08 7.23
CA LEU A 42 -6.00 -0.07 5.80
C LEU A 42 -4.52 0.09 5.47
N SER A 43 -3.85 1.01 6.15
CA SER A 43 -2.41 1.19 5.97
C SER A 43 -1.63 -0.06 6.36
N ASP A 44 -1.92 -0.65 7.52
CA ASP A 44 -1.33 -1.92 7.93
C ASP A 44 -1.60 -3.02 6.89
N ALA A 45 -2.87 -3.18 6.48
CA ALA A 45 -3.26 -4.19 5.51
C ALA A 45 -2.54 -4.07 4.15
N ILE A 46 -2.33 -2.85 3.66
CA ILE A 46 -1.61 -2.59 2.41
C ILE A 46 -0.12 -2.92 2.58
N LEU A 47 0.51 -2.48 3.66
CA LEU A 47 1.95 -2.69 3.89
C LEU A 47 2.28 -4.17 4.13
N ASP A 48 1.41 -4.89 4.85
CA ASP A 48 1.54 -6.34 5.04
C ASP A 48 1.55 -7.10 3.72
N ARG A 49 0.86 -6.61 2.67
CA ARG A 49 0.86 -7.27 1.35
C ARG A 49 2.07 -6.94 0.48
N LEU A 50 2.72 -5.82 0.75
CA LEU A 50 3.86 -5.32 -0.03
C LEU A 50 5.20 -5.85 0.48
N LEU A 51 5.31 -6.07 1.79
CA LEU A 51 6.57 -6.38 2.47
C LEU A 51 6.75 -7.89 2.76
N VAL A 52 5.79 -8.72 2.35
CA VAL A 52 5.76 -10.18 2.53
C VAL A 52 5.99 -10.87 1.19
#